data_AF-A0AAC9B177-F1
#
_entry.id   AF-A0AAC9B177-F1
#
_cell.length_a   1.000
_cell.length_b   1.000
_cell.length_c   1.000
_cell.angle_alpha   90.00
_cell.angle_beta   90.00
_cell.angle_gamma   90.00
#
_symmetry.space_group_name_H-M   'P 1'
#
loop_
_entity.id
_entity.type
_entity.pdbx_description
1 polymer ?
#
loop_
_entity_poly.entity_id
_entity_poly.type
_entity_poly.pdbx_seq_one_letter_code
_entity_poly.pdbx_strand_id
1 'polypeptide(L)'
;MDLIVDVRKGSPTYKQWEGYIISASNHRQLLVPKGFAHGFVTLTNDVNFLYKCDNYYNAEADGGFSFKTSELGIKWPIDFDQAITSEKDANQPTFTEFEKNNPFVYGEI
;
A
#
# COMPACT_ATOMS: atom_id res chain seq x y z
N MET A 1 8.47 6.41 4.51
CA MET A 1 8.65 4.97 4.23
C MET A 1 7.59 4.56 3.24
N ASP A 2 8.01 3.99 2.13
CA ASP A 2 7.16 3.52 1.05
C ASP A 2 7.11 1.99 1.11
N LEU A 3 5.96 1.36 0.87
CA LEU A 3 5.86 -0.10 0.92
C LEU A 3 4.92 -0.67 -0.14
N ILE A 4 5.14 -1.95 -0.42
CA ILE A 4 4.25 -2.76 -1.24
C ILE A 4 3.87 -4.04 -0.50
N VAL A 5 2.66 -4.54 -0.79
CA VAL A 5 2.16 -5.82 -0.31
C VAL A 5 1.74 -6.65 -1.51
N ASP A 6 2.20 -7.90 -1.56
CA ASP A 6 1.73 -8.84 -2.55
C ASP A 6 0.34 -9.35 -2.18
N VAL A 7 -0.67 -8.87 -2.90
CA VAL A 7 -2.06 -9.29 -2.74
C VAL A 7 -2.54 -10.19 -3.86
N ARG A 8 -1.64 -10.79 -4.65
CA ARG A 8 -2.04 -11.65 -5.78
C ARG A 8 -2.30 -13.06 -5.30
N LYS A 9 -3.54 -13.53 -5.39
CA LYS A 9 -3.94 -14.88 -4.98
C LYS A 9 -3.10 -15.93 -5.69
N GLY A 10 -2.56 -16.88 -4.93
CA GLY A 10 -1.67 -17.93 -5.44
C GLY A 10 -0.19 -17.53 -5.62
N SER A 11 0.18 -16.28 -5.31
CA SER A 11 1.59 -15.86 -5.35
C SER A 11 2.44 -16.59 -4.30
N PRO A 12 3.69 -17.00 -4.62
CA PRO A 12 4.64 -17.52 -3.63
C PRO A 12 4.95 -16.52 -2.50
N THR A 13 4.78 -15.23 -2.76
CA THR A 13 5.01 -14.14 -1.81
C THR A 13 3.70 -13.52 -1.29
N TYR A 14 2.56 -14.19 -1.47
CA TYR A 14 1.26 -13.67 -1.02
C TYR A 14 1.27 -13.25 0.47
N LYS A 15 0.69 -12.08 0.77
CA LYS A 15 0.70 -11.39 2.08
C LYS A 15 2.07 -10.95 2.59
N GLN A 16 3.15 -11.16 1.84
CA GLN A 16 4.43 -10.57 2.17
C GLN A 16 4.44 -9.10 1.76
N TRP A 17 5.18 -8.31 2.53
CA TRP A 17 5.36 -6.90 2.29
C TRP A 17 6.84 -6.55 2.33
N GLU A 18 7.21 -5.48 1.63
CA GLU A 18 8.54 -4.91 1.71
C GLU A 18 8.45 -3.40 1.79
N GLY A 19 9.27 -2.80 2.66
CA GLY A 19 9.29 -1.37 2.94
C GLY A 19 10.65 -0.75 2.66
N TYR A 20 10.63 0.46 2.13
CA TYR A 20 11.79 1.19 1.68
C TYR A 20 11.78 2.62 2.21
N ILE A 21 12.93 3.13 2.61
CA ILE A 21 13.10 4.57 2.84
C ILE A 21 13.39 5.21 1.49
N ILE A 22 12.52 6.13 1.10
CA ILE A 22 12.68 7.00 -0.07
C ILE A 22 12.79 8.43 0.44
N SER A 23 13.79 9.16 -0.03
CA SER A 23 14.06 10.53 0.38
C SER A 23 14.65 11.34 -0.77
N ALA A 24 14.61 12.66 -0.62
CA ALA A 24 15.30 13.59 -1.52
C ALA A 24 16.82 13.38 -1.55
N SER A 25 17.41 12.73 -0.54
CA SER A 25 18.86 12.49 -0.46
C SER A 25 19.28 11.16 -1.09
N ASN A 26 18.44 10.13 -1.04
CA ASN A 26 18.79 8.81 -1.58
C ASN A 26 18.32 8.57 -3.01
N HIS A 27 17.41 9.43 -3.51
CA HIS A 27 16.86 9.40 -4.87
C HIS A 27 16.32 8.04 -5.31
N ARG A 28 15.93 7.19 -4.36
CA ARG A 28 15.33 5.88 -4.67
C ARG A 28 13.95 6.08 -5.26
N GLN A 29 13.55 5.12 -6.09
CA GLN A 29 12.20 5.03 -6.66
C GLN A 29 11.71 3.61 -6.45
N LEU A 30 10.43 3.46 -6.12
CA LEU A 30 9.78 2.16 -6.01
C LEU A 30 8.88 1.96 -7.23
N LEU A 31 9.11 0.86 -7.95
CA LEU A 31 8.17 0.38 -8.95
C LEU A 31 7.17 -0.54 -8.26
N VAL A 32 5.89 -0.19 -8.31
CA VAL A 32 4.79 -1.03 -7.82
C VAL A 32 4.24 -1.82 -9.00
N PRO A 33 4.40 -3.15 -9.07
CA PRO A 33 3.81 -3.93 -10.15
C PRO A 33 2.29 -4.00 -10.03
N LYS A 34 1.60 -4.23 -11.16
CA LYS A 34 0.14 -4.44 -11.15
C LYS A 34 -0.24 -5.59 -10.22
N GLY A 35 -1.34 -5.40 -9.49
CA GLY A 35 -1.85 -6.37 -8.53
C GLY A 35 -1.16 -6.38 -7.17
N PHE A 36 -0.24 -5.45 -6.90
CA PHE A 36 0.25 -5.17 -5.56
C PHE A 36 -0.56 -4.05 -4.92
N ALA A 37 -0.71 -4.11 -3.59
CA ALA A 37 -1.16 -2.95 -2.84
C ALA A 37 0.05 -2.07 -2.50
N HIS A 38 -0.14 -0.76 -2.49
CA HIS A 38 0.88 0.25 -2.19
C HIS A 38 0.42 1.12 -1.04
N GLY A 39 1.36 1.56 -0.22
CA GLY A 39 1.10 2.53 0.85
C GLY A 39 2.39 3.21 1.30
N PHE A 40 2.25 4.37 1.93
CA PHE A 40 3.39 5.09 2.46
C PHE A 40 3.04 5.88 3.72
N VAL A 41 4.08 6.26 4.46
CA VAL A 41 4.00 7.21 5.56
C VAL A 41 5.13 8.23 5.44
N THR A 42 4.80 9.50 5.64
CA THR A 42 5.81 10.57 5.71
C THR A 42 6.58 10.47 7.01
N LEU A 43 7.91 10.63 6.96
CA LEU A 43 8.78 10.58 8.15
C LEU A 43 9.21 11.97 8.62
N THR A 44 8.85 13.00 7.85
CA THR A 44 9.12 14.42 8.10
C THR A 44 7.88 15.21 7.71
N ASN A 45 7.79 16.45 8.18
CA ASN A 45 6.60 17.28 7.97
C ASN A 45 6.43 17.71 6.50
N ASP A 46 7.53 18.12 5.87
CA ASP A 46 7.52 18.62 4.49
C ASP A 46 7.99 17.53 3.53
N VAL A 47 7.05 16.90 2.82
CA VAL A 47 7.33 15.84 1.85
C VAL A 47 6.59 16.13 0.54
N ASN A 48 7.35 16.15 -0.55
CA ASN A 48 6.77 16.06 -1.90
C ASN A 48 6.81 14.60 -2.34
N PHE A 49 5.66 14.03 -2.66
CA PHE A 49 5.53 12.68 -3.17
C PHE A 49 5.02 12.72 -4.61
N LEU A 50 5.80 12.15 -5.53
CA LEU A 50 5.47 12.13 -6.95
C LEU A 50 5.52 10.70 -7.46
N TYR A 51 4.53 10.33 -8.25
CA TYR A 51 4.45 9.02 -8.88
C TYR A 51 3.98 9.15 -10.32
N LYS A 52 4.35 8.15 -11.12
CA LYS A 52 3.86 7.98 -12.49
C LYS A 52 2.94 6.78 -12.50
N CYS A 53 1.75 6.95 -13.04
CA CYS A 53 0.82 5.86 -13.26
C CYS A 53 0.84 5.45 -14.73
N ASP A 54 0.64 4.17 -14.97
CA ASP A 54 0.41 3.62 -16.30
C ASP A 54 -1.05 3.80 -16.77
N ASN A 55 -1.94 4.26 -15.88
CA ASN A 55 -3.34 4.55 -16.19
C ASN A 55 -3.85 5.78 -15.41
N TYR A 56 -4.99 6.32 -15.85
CA TYR A 56 -5.69 7.40 -15.15
C TYR A 56 -6.41 6.88 -13.91
N TYR A 57 -6.63 7.78 -12.95
CA TYR A 57 -7.39 7.47 -11.74
C TYR A 57 -8.84 7.10 -12.08
N ASN A 58 -9.33 6.01 -11.47
CA ASN A 58 -10.72 5.59 -11.49
C ASN A 58 -11.17 5.27 -10.06
N ALA A 59 -12.05 6.11 -9.51
CA ALA A 59 -12.53 5.98 -8.13
C ALA A 59 -13.26 4.67 -7.85
N GLU A 60 -13.99 4.11 -8.84
CA GLU A 60 -14.73 2.86 -8.67
C GLU A 60 -13.82 1.63 -8.62
N ALA A 61 -12.63 1.74 -9.23
CA ALA A 61 -11.63 0.67 -9.27
C ALA A 61 -10.60 0.79 -8.13
N ASP A 62 -10.60 1.89 -7.38
CA ASP A 62 -9.68 2.13 -6.28
C ASP A 62 -10.19 1.43 -5.01
N GLY A 63 -9.53 0.31 -4.67
CA GLY A 63 -9.79 -0.48 -3.49
C GLY A 63 -8.58 -0.56 -2.58
N GLY A 64 -8.82 -0.79 -1.29
CA GLY A 64 -7.76 -0.95 -0.30
C GLY A 64 -8.23 -1.72 0.92
N PHE A 65 -7.37 -1.74 1.93
CA PHE A 65 -7.63 -2.29 3.25
C PHE A 65 -6.94 -1.41 4.29
N SER A 66 -7.38 -1.52 5.54
CA SER A 66 -6.83 -0.72 6.63
C SER A 66 -5.33 -0.91 6.78
N PHE A 67 -4.57 0.19 6.74
CA PHE A 67 -3.12 0.18 6.98
C PHE A 67 -2.74 -0.31 8.40
N LYS A 68 -3.71 -0.30 9.33
CA LYS A 68 -3.57 -0.80 10.71
C LYS A 68 -3.74 -2.33 10.82
N THR A 69 -3.91 -3.04 9.69
CA THR A 69 -4.09 -4.49 9.70
C THR A 69 -2.91 -5.21 10.36
N SER A 70 -3.20 -6.04 11.36
CA SER A 70 -2.21 -6.91 12.00
C SER A 70 -1.92 -8.17 11.19
N GLU A 71 -2.81 -8.54 10.26
CA GLU A 71 -2.72 -9.77 9.46
C GLU A 71 -1.46 -9.84 8.59
N LEU A 72 -0.95 -8.68 8.17
CA LEU A 72 0.23 -8.57 7.30
C LEU A 72 1.53 -8.32 8.09
N GLY A 73 1.44 -8.06 9.40
CA GLY A 73 2.60 -7.76 10.24
C GLY A 73 3.44 -6.58 9.75
N ILE A 74 2.82 -5.58 9.13
CA ILE A 74 3.51 -4.39 8.60
C ILE A 74 4.07 -3.57 9.77
N LYS A 75 5.36 -3.27 9.70
CA LYS A 75 6.06 -2.48 10.71
C LYS A 75 6.12 -1.02 10.30
N TRP A 76 5.02 -0.32 10.50
CA TRP A 76 4.98 1.13 10.31
C TRP A 76 5.79 1.86 11.40
N PRO A 77 6.70 2.79 11.05
CA PRO A 77 7.52 3.53 12.00
C PRO A 77 6.77 4.74 12.58
N ILE A 78 5.50 4.55 12.94
CA ILE A 78 4.62 5.61 13.45
C ILE A 78 3.73 5.10 14.58
N ASP A 79 3.25 6.04 15.38
CA ASP A 79 2.13 5.82 16.28
C ASP A 79 0.82 5.93 15.49
N PHE A 80 -0.01 4.88 15.53
CA PHE A 80 -1.29 4.83 14.82
C PHE A 80 -2.34 5.79 15.37
N ASP A 81 -2.20 6.26 16.61
CA ASP A 81 -3.11 7.22 17.23
C ASP A 81 -2.80 8.66 16.80
N GLN A 82 -1.59 8.91 16.30
CA GLN A 82 -1.15 10.20 15.75
C GLN A 82 -1.19 10.23 14.21
N ALA A 83 -1.57 9.13 13.57
CA ALA A 83 -1.62 9.02 12.13
C ALA A 83 -2.71 9.93 11.55
N ILE A 84 -2.30 10.91 10.74
CA ILE A 84 -3.21 11.75 9.98
C ILE A 84 -3.53 11.01 8.67
N THR A 85 -4.81 10.72 8.46
CA THR A 85 -5.29 9.99 7.28
C THR A 85 -6.52 10.69 6.69
N SER A 86 -6.82 10.37 5.43
CA SER A 86 -8.08 10.78 4.82
C SER A 86 -9.26 10.02 5.46
N GLU A 87 -10.48 10.54 5.34
CA GLU A 87 -11.68 9.79 5.74
C GLU A 87 -11.80 8.47 4.98
N LYS A 88 -11.38 8.43 3.72
CA LYS A 88 -11.36 7.20 2.91
C LYS A 88 -10.46 6.14 3.55
N ASP A 89 -9.23 6.49 3.87
CA ASP A 89 -8.24 5.54 4.43
C ASP A 89 -8.62 5.09 5.84
N ALA A 90 -9.21 6.00 6.64
CA ALA A 90 -9.71 5.70 7.97
C ALA A 90 -10.87 4.68 7.97
N ASN A 91 -11.62 4.60 6.86
CA ASN A 91 -12.79 3.73 6.69
C ASN A 91 -12.53 2.54 5.74
N GLN A 92 -11.28 2.26 5.38
CA GLN A 92 -10.95 1.08 4.58
C GLN A 92 -11.34 -0.22 5.32
N PRO A 93 -11.78 -1.27 4.60
CA PRO A 93 -12.18 -2.53 5.21
C PRO A 93 -11.00 -3.26 5.86
N THR A 94 -11.30 -4.30 6.62
CA THR A 94 -10.26 -5.23 7.11
C THR A 94 -9.57 -5.94 5.95
N PHE A 95 -8.37 -6.47 6.17
CA PHE A 95 -7.68 -7.24 5.12
C PHE A 95 -8.47 -8.50 4.73
N THR A 96 -9.02 -9.22 5.71
CA THR A 96 -9.94 -10.34 5.49
C THR A 96 -11.16 -9.97 4.61
N GLU A 97 -11.76 -8.80 4.79
CA GLU A 97 -12.89 -8.35 3.95
C GLU A 97 -12.44 -8.02 2.53
N PHE A 98 -11.31 -7.34 2.38
CA PHE A 98 -10.69 -7.07 1.09
C PHE A 98 -10.43 -8.38 0.31
N GLU A 99 -9.90 -9.42 0.96
CA GLU A 99 -9.56 -10.69 0.31
C GLU A 99 -10.75 -11.37 -0.38
N LYS A 100 -11.97 -11.20 0.15
CA LYS A 100 -13.20 -11.78 -0.40
C LYS A 100 -13.46 -11.30 -1.83
N ASN A 101 -13.19 -10.04 -2.10
CA ASN A 101 -13.46 -9.38 -3.38
C ASN A 101 -12.20 -9.04 -4.18
N ASN A 102 -11.02 -9.41 -3.67
CA ASN A 102 -9.74 -9.15 -4.32
C ASN A 102 -9.69 -9.82 -5.71
N PRO A 103 -9.56 -9.04 -6.81
CA PRO A 103 -9.59 -9.55 -8.18
C PRO A 103 -8.22 -10.04 -8.69
N PHE A 104 -7.14 -9.86 -7.93
CA PHE A 104 -5.79 -10.10 -8.41
C PHE A 104 -5.36 -11.56 -8.21
N VAL A 105 -5.00 -12.25 -9.31
CA VAL A 105 -4.50 -13.63 -9.32
C VAL A 105 -3.08 -13.65 -9.89
N TYR A 106 -2.17 -14.39 -9.22
CA TYR A 106 -0.78 -14.47 -9.64
C TYR A 106 -0.65 -15.18 -10.99
N GLY A 107 0.01 -14.52 -11.96
CA GLY A 107 0.18 -15.04 -13.33
C GLY A 107 -0.92 -14.66 -14.32
N GLU A 108 -1.97 -13.95 -13.87
CA GLU A 108 -3.12 -13.54 -14.71
C GLU A 108 -3.27 -12.02 -14.83
N ILE A 109 -2.22 -11.26 -14.49
CA ILE A 109 -2.19 -9.80 -14.40
C ILE A 109 -1.15 -9.22 -15.37
#